data_AF-A0A347AKR4-F1
#
_entry.id   AF-A0A347AKR4-F1
#
_cell.length_a   1.000
_cell.length_b   1.000
_cell.length_c   1.000
_cell.angle_alpha   90.00
_cell.angle_beta   90.00
_cell.angle_gamma   90.00
#
_symmetry.space_group_name_H-M   'P 1'
#
loop_
_entity.id
_entity.type
_entity.pdbx_description
1 polymer ?
#
loop_
_entity_poly.entity_id
_entity_poly.type
_entity_poly.pdbx_seq_one_letter_code
_entity_poly.pdbx_strand_id
1 'polypeptide(L)'
;MNPLKEVETQIEIEFPSKMDAEIALKAIGPEIMDSPSERTRTGIECREKTVKITITARDTPSLRASLNSYLRWLILSQQILELKHDMHNH
;
A
#
# COMPACT_ATOMS: atom_id res chain seq x y z
N MET A 1 -24.61 -0.27 -23.44
CA MET A 1 -23.46 -0.76 -22.63
C MET A 1 -23.21 0.28 -21.55
N ASN A 2 -23.44 -0.04 -20.27
CA ASN A 2 -23.09 0.88 -19.19
C ASN A 2 -21.56 0.99 -19.16
N PRO A 3 -20.96 2.18 -19.26
CA PRO A 3 -19.52 2.29 -19.05
C PRO A 3 -19.20 1.81 -17.63
N LEU A 4 -18.10 1.06 -17.48
CA LEU A 4 -17.52 0.76 -16.17
C LEU A 4 -17.33 2.10 -15.45
N LYS A 5 -18.07 2.33 -14.37
CA LYS A 5 -18.05 3.62 -13.67
C LYS A 5 -16.69 3.87 -13.04
N GLU A 6 -16.09 2.83 -12.46
CA GLU A 6 -14.79 2.83 -11.80
C GLU A 6 -14.22 1.39 -11.82
N VAL A 7 -12.92 1.26 -11.63
CA VAL A 7 -12.18 0.00 -11.45
C VAL A 7 -11.55 -0.01 -10.06
N GLU A 8 -11.57 -1.15 -9.38
CA GLU A 8 -11.06 -1.30 -8.02
C GLU A 8 -10.07 -2.46 -7.93
N THR A 9 -9.06 -2.31 -7.07
CA THR A 9 -8.18 -3.40 -6.65
C THR A 9 -7.95 -3.35 -5.13
N GLN A 10 -7.71 -4.52 -4.56
CA GLN A 10 -7.39 -4.70 -3.15
C GLN A 10 -6.10 -5.49 -3.02
N ILE A 11 -5.20 -5.01 -2.15
CA ILE A 11 -3.94 -5.63 -1.83
C ILE A 11 -3.92 -5.86 -0.32
N GLU A 12 -3.55 -7.07 0.10
CA GLU A 12 -3.37 -7.41 1.51
C GLU A 12 -1.96 -7.92 1.73
N ILE A 13 -1.32 -7.40 2.76
CA ILE A 13 0.06 -7.75 3.12
C ILE A 13 0.11 -8.05 4.60
N GLU A 14 0.62 -9.24 4.91
CA GLU A 14 0.86 -9.69 6.26
C GLU A 14 2.31 -9.41 6.65
N PHE A 15 2.51 -8.81 7.81
CA PHE A 15 3.79 -8.50 8.41
C PHE A 15 4.11 -9.49 9.55
N PRO A 16 5.39 -9.62 9.95
CA PRO A 16 5.77 -10.52 11.04
C PRO A 16 5.08 -10.20 12.37
N SER A 17 4.83 -8.91 12.64
CA SER A 17 4.12 -8.44 13.82
C SER A 17 3.24 -7.22 13.53
N LYS A 18 2.31 -6.93 14.44
CA LYS A 18 1.51 -5.70 14.43
C LYS A 18 2.39 -4.44 14.45
N MET A 19 3.47 -4.46 15.22
CA MET A 19 4.42 -3.35 15.30
C MET A 19 5.07 -3.09 13.94
N ASP A 20 5.45 -4.14 13.22
CA ASP A 20 6.07 -4.00 11.91
C ASP A 20 5.08 -3.45 10.87
N ALA A 21 3.81 -3.89 10.92
CA ALA A 21 2.74 -3.33 10.09
C ALA A 21 2.51 -1.83 10.37
N GLU A 22 2.50 -1.42 11.64
CA GLU A 22 2.35 -0.01 12.03
C GLU A 22 3.55 0.85 11.61
N ILE A 23 4.77 0.33 11.73
CA ILE A 23 5.99 1.01 11.28
C ILE A 23 5.96 1.20 9.76
N ALA A 24 5.64 0.14 9.02
CA ALA A 24 5.52 0.20 7.56
C ALA A 24 4.50 1.27 7.16
N LEU A 25 3.31 1.27 7.78
CA LEU A 25 2.25 2.24 7.50
C LEU A 25 2.70 3.69 7.76
N LYS A 26 3.38 3.94 8.88
CA LYS A 26 3.90 5.28 9.21
C LYS A 26 4.96 5.75 8.22
N ALA A 27 5.82 4.85 7.74
CA ALA A 27 6.85 5.16 6.77
C ALA A 27 6.27 5.55 5.39
N ILE A 28 5.19 4.89 4.97
CA ILE A 28 4.55 5.15 3.67
C ILE A 28 3.52 6.29 3.71
N GLY A 29 3.05 6.67 4.91
CA GLY A 29 2.02 7.68 5.14
C GLY A 29 2.22 9.01 4.38
N PRO A 30 3.43 9.61 4.38
CA PRO A 30 3.69 10.86 3.66
C PRO A 30 3.38 10.77 2.16
N GLU A 31 3.76 9.69 1.50
CA GLU A 31 3.57 9.54 0.06
C GLU A 31 2.10 9.26 -0.31
N ILE A 32 1.37 8.57 0.57
CA ILE A 32 -0.06 8.30 0.36
C ILE A 32 -0.85 9.60 0.46
N MET A 33 -0.50 10.47 1.41
CA MET A 33 -1.16 11.75 1.63
C MET A 33 -0.85 12.76 0.52
N ASP A 34 0.31 12.66 -0.11
CA ASP A 34 0.74 13.59 -1.17
C ASP A 34 0.29 13.13 -2.58
N SER A 35 -0.45 12.02 -2.71
CA SER A 35 -0.89 11.51 -4.02
C SER A 35 -1.93 12.46 -4.66
N PRO A 36 -1.58 13.23 -5.71
CA PRO A 36 -2.33 14.41 -6.14
C PRO A 36 -3.30 14.11 -7.29
N SER A 37 -4.00 12.97 -7.26
CA SER A 37 -4.84 12.55 -8.38
C SER A 37 -6.32 12.51 -7.99
N GLU A 38 -7.09 13.51 -8.46
CA GLU A 38 -8.56 13.53 -8.38
C GLU A 38 -9.25 12.33 -9.07
N ARG A 39 -8.48 11.49 -9.77
CA ARG A 39 -8.94 10.35 -10.56
C ARG A 39 -8.86 9.02 -9.81
N THR A 40 -8.22 9.00 -8.65
CA THR A 40 -7.96 7.78 -7.86
C THR A 40 -8.25 8.03 -6.39
N ARG A 41 -8.89 7.05 -5.74
CA ARG A 41 -9.15 7.04 -4.30
C ARG A 41 -8.43 5.86 -3.69
N THR A 42 -7.67 6.10 -2.64
CA THR A 42 -6.97 5.04 -1.92
C THR A 42 -7.43 5.01 -0.47
N GLY A 43 -7.85 3.83 -0.01
CA GLY A 43 -8.14 3.54 1.39
C GLY A 43 -7.10 2.57 1.94
N ILE A 44 -6.65 2.78 3.17
CA ILE A 44 -5.71 1.89 3.85
C ILE A 44 -6.26 1.54 5.23
N GLU A 45 -6.27 0.25 5.53
CA GLU A 45 -6.66 -0.30 6.81
C GLU A 45 -5.51 -1.15 7.35
N CYS A 46 -5.15 -0.95 8.62
CA CYS A 46 -4.27 -1.87 9.34
C CYS A 46 -5.10 -2.65 10.37
N ARG A 47 -5.09 -3.98 10.27
CA ARG A 47 -5.76 -4.88 11.20
C ARG A 47 -4.73 -5.88 11.73
N GLU A 48 -4.42 -5.80 13.02
CA GLU A 48 -3.37 -6.61 13.65
C GLU A 48 -2.04 -6.49 12.89
N LYS A 49 -1.59 -7.57 12.26
CA LYS A 49 -0.35 -7.63 11.46
C LYS A 49 -0.60 -7.52 9.96
N THR A 50 -1.80 -7.15 9.52
CA THR A 50 -2.17 -7.10 8.12
C THR A 50 -2.51 -5.67 7.69
N VAL A 51 -1.89 -5.21 6.61
CA VAL A 51 -2.24 -3.94 5.95
C VAL A 51 -3.02 -4.26 4.69
N LYS A 52 -4.22 -3.70 4.59
CA LYS A 52 -5.09 -3.75 3.42
C LYS A 52 -5.07 -2.38 2.72
N ILE A 53 -4.79 -2.37 1.43
CA ILE A 53 -4.85 -1.19 0.57
C ILE A 53 -5.94 -1.42 -0.48
N THR A 54 -6.89 -0.49 -0.56
CA THR A 54 -7.94 -0.48 -1.57
C THR A 54 -7.72 0.72 -2.48
N ILE A 55 -7.66 0.51 -3.79
CA ILE A 55 -7.46 1.58 -4.78
C ILE A 55 -8.62 1.52 -5.77
N THR A 56 -9.34 2.63 -5.89
CA THR A 56 -10.43 2.81 -6.86
C THR A 56 -9.99 3.88 -7.86
N ALA A 57 -10.16 3.64 -9.15
CA ALA A 57 -9.78 4.56 -10.21
C ALA A 57 -10.86 4.64 -11.31
N ARG A 58 -10.91 5.74 -12.05
CA ARG A 58 -11.88 5.89 -13.17
C ARG A 58 -11.55 5.03 -14.39
N ASP A 59 -10.30 4.64 -14.56
CA ASP A 59 -9.83 3.85 -15.69
C ASP A 59 -8.64 2.94 -15.30
N THR A 60 -8.44 1.88 -16.09
CA THR A 60 -7.38 0.88 -15.87
C THR A 60 -5.95 1.46 -15.92
N PRO A 61 -5.61 2.43 -16.81
CA PRO A 61 -4.30 3.07 -16.79
C PRO A 61 -3.99 3.81 -15.47
N SER A 62 -4.96 4.56 -14.94
CA SER A 62 -4.82 5.25 -13.65
C SER A 62 -4.66 4.25 -12.50
N LEU A 63 -5.43 3.16 -12.51
CA LEU A 63 -5.29 2.07 -11.54
C LEU A 63 -3.88 1.46 -11.57
N ARG A 64 -3.35 1.16 -12.76
CA ARG A 64 -2.00 0.60 -12.94
C ARG A 64 -0.92 1.54 -12.43
N ALA A 65 -1.04 2.85 -12.71
CA ALA A 65 -0.07 3.84 -12.25
C ALA A 65 -0.04 3.92 -10.72
N SER A 66 -1.21 4.03 -10.07
CA SER A 66 -1.34 4.02 -8.62
C SER A 66 -0.82 2.73 -8.01
N LEU A 67 -1.22 1.57 -8.54
CA LEU A 67 -0.78 0.26 -8.06
C LEU A 67 0.75 0.13 -8.05
N ASN A 68 1.42 0.56 -9.13
CA ASN A 68 2.88 0.51 -9.22
C ASN A 68 3.58 1.37 -8.16
N SER A 69 3.01 2.53 -7.82
CA SER A 69 3.54 3.35 -6.74
C SER A 69 3.38 2.64 -5.40
N TYR A 70 2.18 2.16 -5.06
CA TYR A 70 1.94 1.48 -3.77
C TYR A 70 2.78 0.21 -3.60
N LEU A 71 2.91 -0.62 -4.64
CA LEU A 71 3.74 -1.83 -4.58
C LEU A 71 5.21 -1.50 -4.31
N ARG A 72 5.75 -0.42 -4.90
CA ARG A 72 7.14 0.00 -4.65
C ARG A 72 7.35 0.33 -3.16
N TRP A 73 6.44 1.08 -2.57
CA TRP A 73 6.53 1.47 -1.16
C TRP A 73 6.39 0.28 -0.21
N LEU A 74 5.55 -0.67 -0.57
CA LEU A 74 5.36 -1.91 0.18
C LEU A 74 6.62 -2.78 0.16
N ILE A 75 7.23 -2.96 -1.02
CA ILE A 75 8.48 -3.71 -1.16
C ILE A 75 9.61 -3.05 -0.36
N LEU A 76 9.76 -1.72 -0.46
CA LEU A 76 10.77 -0.99 0.32
C LEU A 76 10.55 -1.16 1.83
N SER A 77 9.30 -1.09 2.29
CA SER A 77 8.97 -1.29 3.71
C SER A 77 9.32 -2.69 4.17
N GLN A 78 9.05 -3.73 3.37
CA GLN A 78 9.45 -5.10 3.70
C GLN A 78 10.98 -5.25 3.76
N GLN A 79 11.71 -4.72 2.78
CA GLN A 79 13.17 -4.80 2.75
C GLN A 79 13.83 -4.14 3.97
N ILE A 80 13.29 -3.00 4.43
CA ILE A 80 13.78 -2.33 5.64
C ILE A 80 13.52 -3.18 6.90
N LEU A 81 12.35 -3.84 6.96
CA LEU A 81 12.00 -4.71 8.08
C LEU A 81 12.86 -5.99 8.11
N GLU A 82 13.15 -6.57 6.95
CA GLU A 82 14.08 -7.70 6.82
C GLU A 82 15.48 -7.31 7.30
N LEU A 83 16.01 -6.15 6.87
CA LEU A 83 17.30 -5.66 7.32
C LEU A 83 17.37 -5.50 8.85
N LYS A 84 16.30 -4.98 9.47
CA LYS A 84 16.21 -4.84 10.92
C LYS A 84 16.25 -6.20 11.63
N HIS A 85 15.64 -7.23 11.05
CA HIS A 85 15.62 -8.57 11.62
C HIS A 85 17.00 -9.25 11.53
N ASP A 86 17.71 -9.07 10.41
CA ASP A 86 19.06 -9.61 10.22
C ASP A 86 20.08 -8.98 11.17
N MET A 87 19.92 -7.70 11.52
CA MET A 87 20.78 -7.01 12.50
C MET A 87 20.57 -7.45 13.96
N HIS A 88 19.45 -8.13 14.28
CA HIS A 88 19.19 -8.64 15.64
C HIS A 88 19.63 -10.09 15.83
N ASN A 89 19.94 -10.81 14.74
CA ASN A 89 20.42 -12.19 14.75
C ASN A 89 21.95 -12.31 14.62
N HIS A 90 22.69 -11.22 14.83
CA HIS A 90 24.15 -11.16 14.91
C HIS A 90 24.56 -10.31 16.12
#